data_AF-A0A847M8C1-F1
#
_entry.id   AF-A0A847M8C1-F1
#
_cell.length_a   1.000
_cell.length_b   1.000
_cell.length_c   1.000
_cell.angle_alpha   90.00
_cell.angle_beta   90.00
_cell.angle_gamma   90.00
#
_symmetry.space_group_name_H-M   'P 1'
#
loop_
_entity.id
_entity.type
_entity.pdbx_description
1 polymer ?
#
loop_
_entity_poly.entity_id
_entity_poly.type
_entity_poly.pdbx_seq_one_letter_code
_entity_poly.pdbx_strand_id
1 'polypeptide(L)'
;MDIRVLARYSRRIEHVMDGTLEWEMNHGINALVENQEWELMSVMILTASEVPARRMAERLAQHEQYLHLILPACFRRQIRKPQIIDGGAMRRPVFRDLDALDIDQEEGIPEHIRQDAEEMSDAVGRSRMGALQRELQEDNDGIRDWIITALGEKLMQSADAVNALVLVACCSMFEDSRRMAALKIANHAPTVRRMVGAGRASELVQISQASGMESVAINISRALSDLIPKLVEEGNTRVLRFIADNHPEAAIKQAASEGLPPEQA
;
A
#
# COMPACT_ATOMS: atom_id res chain seq x y z
N MET A 1 2.29 18.21 -7.19
CA MET A 1 1.10 18.76 -6.51
C MET A 1 1.07 20.30 -6.50
N ASP A 2 0.00 20.90 -7.00
CA ASP A 2 -0.26 22.35 -6.98
C ASP A 2 -0.80 22.79 -5.61
N ILE A 3 -0.20 23.84 -5.02
CA ILE A 3 -0.60 24.39 -3.72
C ILE A 3 -2.05 24.91 -3.71
N ARG A 4 -2.59 25.28 -4.88
CA ARG A 4 -3.98 25.74 -5.03
C ARG A 4 -4.97 24.61 -4.80
N VAL A 5 -4.61 23.38 -5.15
CA VAL A 5 -5.42 22.18 -4.89
C VAL A 5 -5.50 21.93 -3.39
N LEU A 6 -4.37 21.97 -2.68
CA LEU A 6 -4.34 21.85 -1.22
C LEU A 6 -5.20 22.91 -0.52
N ALA A 7 -5.11 24.17 -0.97
CA ALA A 7 -5.93 25.25 -0.41
C ALA A 7 -7.44 24.99 -0.60
N ARG A 8 -7.85 24.47 -1.77
CA ARG A 8 -9.24 24.14 -2.09
C ARG A 8 -9.82 23.04 -1.18
N TYR A 9 -9.01 22.03 -0.86
CA TYR A 9 -9.44 20.89 -0.05
C TYR A 9 -9.14 21.02 1.44
N SER A 10 -8.42 22.05 1.87
CA SER A 10 -7.97 22.26 3.27
C SER A 10 -9.03 21.96 4.35
N ARG A 11 -10.25 22.49 4.20
CA ARG A 11 -11.35 22.27 5.15
C ARG A 11 -11.95 20.86 5.12
N ARG A 12 -11.75 20.10 4.05
CA ARG A 12 -12.31 18.74 3.88
C ARG A 12 -11.30 17.65 4.19
N ILE A 13 -10.01 17.98 4.12
CA ILE A 13 -8.92 17.03 4.38
C ILE A 13 -9.07 16.44 5.78
N GLU A 14 -9.33 17.24 6.81
CA GLU A 14 -9.49 16.73 8.19
C GLU A 14 -10.56 15.64 8.30
N HIS A 15 -11.77 15.91 7.78
CA HIS A 15 -12.89 14.96 7.80
C HIS A 15 -12.61 13.68 7.01
N VAL A 16 -11.90 13.80 5.87
CA VAL A 16 -11.50 12.65 5.06
C VAL A 16 -10.40 11.85 5.78
N MET A 17 -9.44 12.50 6.42
CA MET A 17 -8.27 11.86 6.99
C MET A 17 -8.55 11.13 8.31
N ASP A 18 -9.43 11.68 9.14
CA ASP A 18 -9.77 11.09 10.42
C ASP A 18 -10.80 9.97 10.27
N GLY A 19 -11.71 10.08 9.29
CA GLY A 19 -12.76 9.08 9.08
C GLY A 19 -13.76 9.03 10.23
N THR A 20 -13.87 10.12 10.99
CA THR A 20 -14.84 10.20 12.07
C THR A 20 -16.21 9.99 11.45
N LEU A 21 -16.75 10.92 10.64
CA LEU A 21 -18.09 10.79 10.07
C LEU A 21 -18.01 10.05 8.73
N GLU A 22 -18.52 8.81 8.69
CA GLU A 22 -18.45 7.94 7.50
C GLU A 22 -19.06 8.61 6.25
N TRP A 23 -20.21 9.26 6.39
CA TRP A 23 -20.85 9.97 5.29
C TRP A 23 -19.98 11.13 4.76
N GLU A 24 -19.39 11.94 5.65
CA GLU A 24 -18.52 13.05 5.26
C GLU A 24 -17.23 12.57 4.61
N MET A 25 -16.64 11.51 5.16
CA MET A 25 -15.47 10.83 4.59
C MET A 25 -15.79 10.34 3.17
N ASN A 26 -16.86 9.58 3.01
CA ASN A 26 -17.26 9.03 1.71
C ASN A 26 -17.58 10.15 0.71
N HIS A 27 -18.27 11.21 1.13
CA HIS A 27 -18.54 12.36 0.28
C HIS A 27 -17.24 13.06 -0.15
N GLY A 28 -16.29 13.25 0.77
CA GLY A 28 -14.99 13.84 0.47
C GLY A 28 -14.14 12.99 -0.47
N ILE A 29 -14.10 11.67 -0.26
CA ILE A 29 -13.41 10.73 -1.17
C ILE A 29 -14.05 10.75 -2.55
N ASN A 30 -15.38 10.70 -2.64
CA ASN A 30 -16.08 10.76 -3.93
C ASN A 30 -15.80 12.08 -4.66
N ALA A 31 -15.75 13.22 -3.94
CA ALA A 31 -15.36 14.48 -4.54
C ALA A 31 -13.92 14.46 -5.09
N LEU A 32 -12.97 13.80 -4.42
CA LEU A 32 -11.60 13.64 -4.94
C LEU A 32 -11.58 12.77 -6.21
N VAL A 33 -12.40 11.70 -6.25
CA VAL A 33 -12.58 10.85 -7.43
C VAL A 33 -13.17 11.65 -8.60
N GLU A 34 -14.24 12.40 -8.38
CA GLU A 34 -14.92 13.21 -9.41
C GLU A 34 -13.99 14.26 -10.02
N ASN A 35 -13.13 14.87 -9.19
CA ASN A 35 -12.17 15.87 -9.63
C ASN A 35 -10.83 15.27 -10.10
N GLN A 36 -10.70 13.94 -10.12
CA GLN A 36 -9.48 13.22 -10.53
C GLN A 36 -8.22 13.63 -9.75
N GLU A 37 -8.38 13.94 -8.47
CA GLU A 37 -7.29 14.39 -7.59
C GLU A 37 -6.48 13.20 -7.05
N TRP A 38 -5.96 12.36 -7.96
CA TRP A 38 -5.29 11.09 -7.63
C TRP A 38 -3.98 11.26 -6.88
N GLU A 39 -3.19 12.27 -7.25
CA GLU A 39 -1.92 12.59 -6.57
C GLU A 39 -2.18 13.00 -5.11
N LEU A 40 -3.18 13.84 -4.87
CA LEU A 40 -3.57 14.25 -3.53
C LEU A 40 -4.06 13.04 -2.72
N MET A 41 -4.91 12.21 -3.30
CA MET A 41 -5.40 10.99 -2.66
C MET A 41 -4.25 10.05 -2.27
N SER A 42 -3.27 9.86 -3.15
CA SER A 42 -2.06 9.07 -2.89
C SER A 42 -1.27 9.57 -1.66
N VAL A 43 -1.08 10.89 -1.57
CA VAL A 43 -0.36 11.52 -0.45
C VAL A 43 -1.16 11.42 0.84
N MET A 44 -2.48 11.63 0.79
CA MET A 44 -3.38 11.52 1.94
C MET A 44 -3.38 10.12 2.55
N ILE A 45 -3.27 9.06 1.73
CA ILE A 45 -3.16 7.67 2.22
C ILE A 45 -1.93 7.49 3.13
N LEU A 46 -0.89 8.31 3.08
CA LEU A 46 0.28 8.11 3.95
C LEU A 46 -0.02 8.35 5.43
N THR A 47 -0.91 9.29 5.74
CA THR A 47 -1.14 9.77 7.11
C THR A 47 -2.59 9.63 7.57
N ALA A 48 -3.52 9.29 6.68
CA ALA A 48 -4.91 9.02 7.03
C ALA A 48 -5.04 7.87 8.03
N SER A 49 -6.12 7.87 8.82
CA SER A 49 -6.50 6.72 9.63
C SER A 49 -6.78 5.49 8.73
N GLU A 50 -6.78 4.29 9.31
CA GLU A 50 -6.78 3.05 8.50
C GLU A 50 -8.01 2.94 7.58
N VAL A 51 -9.20 3.27 8.06
CA VAL A 51 -10.43 3.15 7.26
C VAL A 51 -10.41 4.09 6.04
N PRO A 52 -10.21 5.41 6.17
CA PRO A 52 -10.10 6.28 5.01
C PRO A 52 -8.94 5.95 4.08
N ALA A 53 -7.77 5.59 4.63
CA ALA A 53 -6.61 5.20 3.85
C ALA A 53 -6.93 3.99 2.96
N ARG A 54 -7.63 3.00 3.51
CA ARG A 54 -8.07 1.80 2.79
C ARG A 54 -9.09 2.16 1.71
N ARG A 55 -10.11 2.95 2.03
CA ARG A 55 -11.13 3.40 1.06
C ARG A 55 -10.52 4.18 -0.09
N MET A 56 -9.59 5.09 0.19
CA MET A 56 -8.86 5.83 -0.84
C MET A 56 -8.02 4.90 -1.72
N ALA A 57 -7.32 3.92 -1.14
CA ALA A 57 -6.54 2.95 -1.91
C ALA A 57 -7.43 2.06 -2.79
N GLU A 58 -8.61 1.67 -2.30
CA GLU A 58 -9.65 0.97 -3.06
C GLU A 58 -10.15 1.79 -4.24
N ARG A 59 -10.42 3.08 -4.06
CA ARG A 59 -10.81 3.96 -5.17
C ARG A 59 -9.72 4.07 -6.23
N LEU A 60 -8.46 4.25 -5.82
CA LEU A 60 -7.34 4.28 -6.77
C LEU A 60 -7.25 2.96 -7.56
N ALA A 61 -7.39 1.81 -6.91
CA ALA A 61 -7.36 0.51 -7.58
C ALA A 61 -8.55 0.29 -8.52
N GLN A 62 -9.76 0.69 -8.12
CA GLN A 62 -10.99 0.60 -8.90
C GLN A 62 -10.92 1.44 -10.19
N HIS A 63 -10.27 2.59 -10.13
CA HIS A 63 -10.07 3.50 -11.28
C HIS A 63 -8.75 3.25 -12.02
N GLU A 64 -8.11 2.10 -11.80
CA GLU A 64 -6.85 1.67 -12.43
C GLU A 64 -5.69 2.66 -12.25
N GLN A 65 -5.73 3.48 -11.20
CA GLN A 65 -4.70 4.47 -10.85
C GLN A 65 -3.54 3.81 -10.10
N TYR A 66 -2.94 2.77 -10.68
CA TYR A 66 -1.97 1.90 -10.01
C TYR A 66 -0.66 2.61 -9.64
N LEU A 67 -0.19 3.57 -10.46
CA LEU A 67 1.01 4.34 -10.17
C LEU A 67 0.84 5.20 -8.90
N HIS A 68 -0.38 5.66 -8.64
CA HIS A 68 -0.71 6.43 -7.43
C HIS A 68 -0.75 5.55 -6.16
N LEU A 69 -0.69 4.23 -6.28
CA LEU A 69 -0.56 3.31 -5.14
C LEU A 69 0.90 3.08 -4.70
N ILE A 70 1.88 3.50 -5.50
CA ILE A 70 3.31 3.26 -5.20
C ILE A 70 3.72 3.96 -3.90
N LEU A 71 3.38 5.25 -3.78
CA LEU A 71 3.75 6.06 -2.63
C LEU A 71 3.23 5.45 -1.31
N PRO A 72 1.93 5.13 -1.17
CA PRO A 72 1.45 4.50 0.05
C PRO A 72 2.02 3.09 0.28
N ALA A 73 2.23 2.29 -0.77
CA ALA A 73 2.88 0.99 -0.63
C ALA A 73 4.34 1.07 -0.15
N CYS A 74 5.06 2.15 -0.50
CA CYS A 74 6.47 2.32 -0.13
C CYS A 74 6.67 2.99 1.24
N PHE A 75 5.80 3.93 1.61
CA PHE A 75 6.07 4.88 2.69
C PHE A 75 5.02 4.91 3.81
N ARG A 76 3.81 4.36 3.62
CA ARG A 76 2.80 4.37 4.68
C ARG A 76 3.31 3.55 5.87
N ARG A 77 3.40 4.16 7.05
CA ARG A 77 3.67 3.43 8.29
C ARG A 77 2.40 2.69 8.69
N GLN A 78 2.51 1.37 8.85
CA GLN A 78 1.47 0.57 9.46
C GLN A 78 1.77 0.43 10.95
N ILE A 79 0.79 0.74 11.78
CA ILE A 79 0.88 0.48 13.21
C ILE A 79 0.62 -1.02 13.36
N ARG A 80 1.66 -1.80 13.71
CA ARG A 80 1.45 -3.18 14.16
C ARG A 80 0.57 -3.08 15.40
N LYS A 81 -0.70 -3.46 15.29
CA LYS A 81 -1.61 -3.43 16.45
C LYS A 81 -0.99 -4.34 17.51
N PRO A 82 -0.72 -3.84 18.73
CA PRO A 82 -0.44 -4.73 19.84
C PRO A 82 -1.65 -5.67 19.97
N GLN A 83 -1.41 -6.97 20.16
CA GLN A 83 -2.48 -7.88 20.55
C GLN A 83 -3.21 -7.22 21.72
N ILE A 84 -4.50 -6.94 21.55
CA ILE A 84 -5.31 -6.28 22.57
C ILE A 84 -5.37 -7.25 23.75
N ILE A 85 -4.55 -7.01 24.76
CA ILE A 85 -4.83 -7.46 26.11
C ILE A 85 -5.92 -6.51 26.59
N ASP A 86 -7.10 -7.06 26.78
CA ASP A 86 -8.29 -6.39 27.26
C ASP A 86 -7.97 -5.59 28.52
N GLY A 87 -8.12 -4.26 28.44
CA GLY A 87 -7.54 -3.35 29.41
C GLY A 87 -8.13 -1.95 29.39
N GLY A 88 -9.33 -1.81 29.95
CA GLY A 88 -9.74 -0.65 30.77
C GLY A 88 -9.88 0.72 30.09
N ALA A 89 -11.13 1.06 29.77
CA ALA A 89 -11.74 2.40 29.78
C ALA A 89 -10.82 3.65 29.63
N MET A 90 -10.74 4.21 28.43
CA MET A 90 -10.33 5.61 28.23
C MET A 90 -11.51 6.56 28.47
N ARG A 91 -11.44 7.37 29.52
CA ARG A 91 -12.28 8.57 29.71
C ARG A 91 -11.82 9.71 28.79
N ARG A 92 -12.74 10.40 28.10
CA ARG A 92 -12.47 11.61 27.29
C ARG A 92 -13.63 12.64 27.31
N PRO A 93 -13.39 13.91 26.91
CA PRO A 93 -13.71 15.10 27.69
C PRO A 93 -14.83 15.98 27.08
N VAL A 94 -16.06 15.48 26.96
CA VAL A 94 -17.10 16.18 26.17
C VAL A 94 -17.66 17.45 26.87
N PHE A 95 -17.57 17.58 28.20
CA PHE A 95 -18.18 18.71 28.93
C PHE A 95 -17.19 19.69 29.57
N ARG A 96 -15.89 19.53 29.37
CA ARG A 96 -14.90 20.36 30.09
C ARG A 96 -14.93 21.84 29.68
N ASP A 97 -15.48 22.17 28.52
CA ASP A 97 -15.53 23.53 27.98
C ASP A 97 -16.88 24.25 28.19
N LEU A 98 -17.94 23.54 28.61
CA LEU A 98 -19.25 24.14 28.89
C LEU A 98 -19.35 24.72 30.31
N ASP A 99 -18.53 24.23 31.24
CA ASP A 99 -18.46 24.75 32.62
C ASP A 99 -17.64 26.05 32.72
N ALA A 100 -17.06 26.54 31.62
CA ALA A 100 -16.21 27.74 31.61
C ALA A 100 -16.95 29.04 31.26
N LEU A 101 -18.26 28.97 30.98
CA LEU A 101 -19.11 30.13 30.72
C LEU A 101 -20.06 30.36 31.90
N ASP A 102 -19.53 30.96 32.97
CA ASP A 102 -20.36 31.69 33.94
C ASP A 102 -20.90 32.94 33.25
N ILE A 103 -22.12 32.87 32.72
CA ILE A 103 -22.95 34.04 32.45
C ILE A 103 -24.29 33.79 33.12
N ASP A 104 -24.54 34.58 34.17
CA ASP A 104 -25.79 34.68 34.88
C ASP A 104 -26.97 34.82 33.90
N GLN A 105 -27.92 33.88 34.01
CA GLN A 105 -29.32 33.85 33.52
C GLN A 105 -29.67 32.74 32.50
N GLU A 106 -30.75 32.04 32.89
CA GLU A 106 -31.66 31.15 32.14
C GLU A 106 -31.32 29.65 32.05
N GLU A 107 -32.13 28.89 32.79
CA GLU A 107 -32.38 27.43 32.73
C GLU A 107 -31.24 26.57 32.19
N GLY A 108 -30.38 26.13 33.12
CA GLY A 108 -29.49 25.00 32.86
C GLY A 108 -30.28 23.80 32.34
N ILE A 109 -29.73 23.14 31.33
CA ILE A 109 -30.34 21.96 30.70
C ILE A 109 -30.75 20.97 31.80
N PRO A 110 -32.04 20.56 31.87
CA PRO A 110 -32.49 19.62 32.88
C PRO A 110 -31.64 18.34 32.87
N GLU A 111 -31.27 17.86 34.07
CA GLU A 111 -30.29 16.77 34.24
C GLU A 111 -30.63 15.51 33.44
N HIS A 112 -31.91 15.18 33.29
CA HIS A 112 -32.36 14.05 32.48
C HIS A 112 -32.07 14.24 30.98
N ILE A 113 -32.16 15.46 30.46
CA ILE A 113 -31.82 15.76 29.06
C ILE A 113 -30.30 15.71 28.86
N ARG A 114 -29.52 16.16 29.85
CA ARG A 114 -28.06 16.04 29.83
C ARG A 114 -27.63 14.57 29.83
N GLN A 115 -28.24 13.78 30.70
CA GLN A 115 -27.98 12.34 30.81
C GLN A 115 -28.44 11.58 29.56
N ASP A 116 -29.61 11.88 29.00
CA ASP A 116 -30.08 11.29 27.75
C ASP A 116 -29.17 11.67 26.57
N ALA A 117 -28.69 12.92 26.50
CA ALA A 117 -27.76 13.36 25.47
C ALA A 117 -26.38 12.70 25.61
N GLU A 118 -25.90 12.51 26.84
CA GLU A 118 -24.70 11.74 27.15
C GLU A 118 -24.86 10.27 26.75
N GLU A 119 -25.97 9.64 27.11
CA GLU A 119 -26.27 8.24 26.78
C GLU A 119 -26.46 8.03 25.27
N MET A 120 -27.10 8.97 24.57
CA MET A 120 -27.22 8.95 23.11
C MET A 120 -25.87 9.16 22.43
N SER A 121 -25.06 10.13 22.90
CA SER A 121 -23.70 10.36 22.40
C SER A 121 -22.82 9.12 22.62
N ASP A 122 -22.93 8.50 23.78
CA ASP A 122 -22.24 7.26 24.12
C ASP A 122 -22.71 6.08 23.27
N ALA A 123 -24.01 5.93 23.04
CA ALA A 123 -24.56 4.86 22.22
C ALA A 123 -24.14 5.02 20.76
N VAL A 124 -24.15 6.24 20.22
CA VAL A 124 -23.67 6.56 18.88
C VAL A 124 -22.15 6.36 18.79
N GLY A 125 -21.39 6.81 19.80
CA GLY A 125 -19.95 6.61 19.90
C GLY A 125 -19.55 5.14 19.96
N ARG A 126 -20.23 4.33 20.79
CA ARG A 126 -20.03 2.88 20.91
C ARG A 126 -20.44 2.12 19.66
N SER A 127 -21.56 2.50 19.02
CA SER A 127 -22.01 1.89 17.76
C SER A 127 -21.04 2.17 16.61
N ARG A 128 -20.56 3.41 16.51
CA ARG A 128 -19.58 3.87 15.50
C ARG A 128 -18.20 3.26 15.73
N MET A 129 -17.70 3.29 16.96
CA MET A 129 -16.45 2.60 17.33
C MET A 129 -16.55 1.09 17.09
N GLY A 130 -17.70 0.47 17.38
CA GLY A 130 -17.94 -0.96 17.18
C GLY A 130 -18.11 -1.35 15.72
N ALA A 131 -18.63 -0.48 14.86
CA ALA A 131 -18.64 -0.67 13.41
C ALA A 131 -17.24 -0.52 12.82
N LEU A 132 -16.53 0.54 13.21
CA LEU A 132 -15.14 0.78 12.81
C LEU A 132 -14.24 -0.36 13.27
N GLN A 133 -14.39 -0.84 14.52
CA GLN A 133 -13.65 -1.99 15.06
C GLN A 133 -13.96 -3.29 14.34
N ARG A 134 -15.23 -3.53 13.93
CA ARG A 134 -15.61 -4.71 13.16
C ARG A 134 -14.98 -4.68 11.77
N GLU A 135 -15.03 -3.55 11.06
CA GLU A 135 -14.35 -3.38 9.77
C GLU A 135 -12.83 -3.55 9.92
N LEU A 136 -12.24 -2.99 10.98
CA LEU A 136 -10.84 -3.15 11.38
C LEU A 136 -10.44 -4.55 11.88
N GLN A 137 -11.41 -5.44 12.15
CA GLN A 137 -11.21 -6.84 12.57
C GLN A 137 -11.47 -7.81 11.41
N GLU A 138 -12.37 -7.47 10.48
CA GLU A 138 -12.66 -8.21 9.26
C GLU A 138 -11.54 -8.03 8.21
N ASP A 139 -10.96 -6.83 8.12
CA ASP A 139 -9.79 -6.53 7.28
C ASP A 139 -8.47 -6.64 8.10
N ASN A 140 -7.97 -7.87 8.25
CA ASN A 140 -6.73 -8.16 8.98
C ASN A 140 -5.45 -7.82 8.21
N ASP A 141 -5.54 -7.54 6.90
CA ASP A 141 -4.37 -7.23 6.08
C ASP A 141 -4.04 -5.73 6.16
N GLY A 142 -2.80 -5.42 6.54
CA GLY A 142 -2.34 -4.05 6.53
C GLY A 142 -2.45 -3.45 5.12
N ILE A 143 -2.73 -2.15 5.02
CA ILE A 143 -2.96 -1.46 3.74
C ILE A 143 -1.87 -1.69 2.67
N ARG A 144 -0.58 -1.65 3.01
CA ARG A 144 0.51 -1.96 2.07
C ARG A 144 0.38 -3.38 1.50
N ASP A 145 -0.02 -4.33 2.34
CA ASP A 145 -0.12 -5.73 1.93
C ASP A 145 -1.29 -5.95 0.99
N TRP A 146 -2.41 -5.30 1.32
CA TRP A 146 -3.56 -5.22 0.43
C TRP A 146 -3.20 -4.55 -0.92
N ILE A 147 -2.51 -3.41 -0.92
CA ILE A 147 -2.10 -2.72 -2.15
C ILE A 147 -1.25 -3.65 -3.02
N ILE A 148 -0.22 -4.29 -2.45
CA ILE A 148 0.66 -5.20 -3.19
C ILE A 148 -0.12 -6.40 -3.75
N THR A 149 -1.10 -6.91 -2.99
CA THR A 149 -1.97 -8.00 -3.44
C THR A 149 -2.85 -7.56 -4.61
N ALA A 150 -3.50 -6.41 -4.50
CA ALA A 150 -4.35 -5.84 -5.56
C ALA A 150 -3.55 -5.57 -6.85
N LEU A 151 -2.33 -5.03 -6.74
CA LEU A 151 -1.44 -4.88 -7.89
C LEU A 151 -1.03 -6.25 -8.48
N GLY A 152 -0.80 -7.24 -7.62
CA GLY A 152 -0.43 -8.61 -8.00
C GLY A 152 -1.48 -9.28 -8.88
N GLU A 153 -2.77 -9.09 -8.56
CA GLU A 153 -3.89 -9.60 -9.35
C GLU A 153 -3.95 -9.00 -10.76
N LYS A 154 -3.37 -7.81 -10.94
CA LYS A 154 -3.39 -7.05 -12.20
C LYS A 154 -2.11 -7.22 -13.03
N LEU A 155 -1.16 -8.05 -12.60
CA LEU A 155 0.11 -8.31 -13.29
C LEU A 155 -0.06 -8.75 -14.75
N MET A 156 -1.10 -9.53 -15.07
CA MET A 156 -1.33 -9.98 -16.44
C MET A 156 -1.91 -8.88 -17.33
N GLN A 157 -2.74 -8.01 -16.75
CA GLN A 157 -3.66 -7.10 -17.45
C GLN A 157 -3.09 -5.70 -17.65
N SER A 158 -2.28 -5.19 -16.71
CA SER A 158 -1.81 -3.81 -16.72
C SER A 158 -0.29 -3.70 -16.60
N ALA A 159 0.33 -2.99 -17.54
CA ALA A 159 1.75 -2.64 -17.47
C ALA A 159 2.04 -1.69 -16.30
N ASP A 160 1.10 -0.81 -15.95
CA ASP A 160 1.25 0.12 -14.84
C ASP A 160 1.22 -0.59 -13.49
N ALA A 161 0.44 -1.66 -13.35
CA ALA A 161 0.47 -2.51 -12.17
C ALA A 161 1.84 -3.22 -12.01
N VAL A 162 2.43 -3.70 -13.12
CA VAL A 162 3.79 -4.27 -13.12
C VAL A 162 4.80 -3.20 -12.71
N ASN A 163 4.76 -2.01 -13.32
CA ASN A 163 5.66 -0.90 -12.99
C ASN A 163 5.55 -0.49 -11.53
N ALA A 164 4.33 -0.42 -11.00
CA ALA A 164 4.08 -0.11 -9.60
C ALA A 164 4.72 -1.17 -8.68
N LEU A 165 4.53 -2.47 -8.96
CA LEU A 165 5.14 -3.53 -8.17
C LEU A 165 6.67 -3.55 -8.23
N VAL A 166 7.25 -3.29 -9.41
CA VAL A 166 8.71 -3.18 -9.58
C VAL A 166 9.25 -2.06 -8.68
N LEU A 167 8.61 -0.89 -8.72
CA LEU A 167 9.00 0.25 -7.90
C LEU A 167 8.81 -0.03 -6.41
N VAL A 168 7.74 -0.70 -6.00
CA VAL A 168 7.55 -1.11 -4.60
C VAL A 168 8.64 -2.10 -4.17
N ALA A 169 8.98 -3.09 -5.01
CA ALA A 169 10.02 -4.06 -4.72
C ALA A 169 11.41 -3.42 -4.55
N CYS A 170 11.72 -2.39 -5.35
CA CYS A 170 13.02 -1.72 -5.32
C CYS A 170 13.11 -0.58 -4.30
N CYS A 171 12.03 0.18 -4.09
CA CYS A 171 12.07 1.48 -3.39
C CYS A 171 11.31 1.51 -2.06
N SER A 172 10.53 0.47 -1.72
CA SER A 172 9.81 0.47 -0.44
C SER A 172 10.77 0.63 0.73
N MET A 173 10.43 1.48 1.70
CA MET A 173 11.21 1.62 2.95
C MET A 173 11.10 0.37 3.82
N PHE A 174 10.00 -0.37 3.69
CA PHE A 174 9.70 -1.56 4.50
C PHE A 174 10.12 -2.83 3.79
N GLU A 175 10.89 -3.67 4.50
CA GLU A 175 11.43 -4.92 3.98
C GLU A 175 10.33 -5.93 3.62
N ASP A 176 9.32 -6.11 4.47
CA ASP A 176 8.21 -7.03 4.22
C ASP A 176 7.49 -6.69 2.89
N SER A 177 7.27 -5.39 2.64
CA SER A 177 6.64 -4.91 1.41
C SER A 177 7.54 -5.08 0.18
N ARG A 178 8.87 -4.86 0.30
CA ARG A 178 9.83 -5.14 -0.78
C ARG A 178 9.80 -6.61 -1.17
N ARG A 179 9.93 -7.48 -0.16
CA ARG A 179 9.97 -8.94 -0.32
C ARG A 179 8.68 -9.49 -0.92
N MET A 180 7.54 -9.02 -0.43
CA MET A 180 6.25 -9.48 -0.94
C MET A 180 6.00 -9.04 -2.38
N ALA A 181 6.30 -7.79 -2.74
CA ALA A 181 6.20 -7.32 -4.12
C ALA A 181 7.14 -8.11 -5.05
N ALA A 182 8.39 -8.33 -4.63
CA ALA A 182 9.36 -9.13 -5.37
C ALA A 182 8.89 -10.57 -5.61
N LEU A 183 8.32 -11.23 -4.59
CA LEU A 183 7.75 -12.57 -4.72
C LEU A 183 6.59 -12.62 -5.71
N LYS A 184 5.67 -11.63 -5.68
CA LYS A 184 4.55 -11.58 -6.63
C LYS A 184 5.05 -11.49 -8.08
N ILE A 185 6.09 -10.70 -8.35
CA ILE A 185 6.70 -10.61 -9.68
C ILE A 185 7.41 -11.93 -10.04
N ALA A 186 8.26 -12.44 -9.16
CA ALA A 186 9.09 -13.62 -9.43
C ALA A 186 8.26 -14.89 -9.65
N ASN A 187 7.14 -15.03 -8.94
CA ASN A 187 6.23 -16.16 -9.10
C ASN A 187 5.40 -16.09 -10.39
N HIS A 188 5.36 -14.92 -11.05
CA HIS A 188 4.60 -14.74 -12.29
C HIS A 188 5.51 -14.80 -13.52
N ALA A 189 5.91 -16.02 -13.91
CA ALA A 189 6.82 -16.28 -15.02
C ALA A 189 6.46 -15.55 -16.34
N PRO A 190 5.17 -15.42 -16.76
CA PRO A 190 4.83 -14.66 -17.96
C PRO A 190 5.21 -13.18 -17.87
N THR A 191 5.15 -12.56 -16.69
CA THR A 191 5.58 -11.16 -16.51
C THR A 191 7.10 -11.06 -16.58
N VAL A 192 7.83 -11.96 -15.93
CA VAL A 192 9.30 -12.01 -16.00
C VAL A 192 9.77 -12.13 -17.45
N ARG A 193 9.18 -13.04 -18.23
CA ARG A 193 9.49 -13.20 -19.66
C ARG A 193 9.13 -11.97 -20.48
N ARG A 194 7.97 -11.34 -20.25
CA ARG A 194 7.58 -10.08 -20.91
C ARG A 194 8.56 -8.94 -20.61
N MET A 195 9.04 -8.82 -19.37
CA MET A 195 10.04 -7.82 -19.00
C MET A 195 11.35 -8.01 -19.77
N VAL A 196 11.83 -9.24 -19.92
CA VAL A 196 13.00 -9.52 -20.77
C VAL A 196 12.72 -9.27 -22.25
N GLY A 197 11.52 -9.62 -22.72
CA GLY A 197 11.04 -9.27 -24.07
C GLY A 197 11.13 -7.77 -24.35
N ALA A 198 10.88 -6.93 -23.33
CA ALA A 198 10.95 -5.47 -23.38
C ALA A 198 12.34 -4.89 -23.04
N GLY A 199 13.39 -5.70 -22.93
CA GLY A 199 14.75 -5.25 -22.60
C GLY A 199 14.98 -4.83 -21.15
N ARG A 200 14.04 -5.14 -20.25
CA ARG A 200 14.06 -4.76 -18.82
C ARG A 200 14.65 -5.85 -17.93
N ALA A 201 15.51 -6.71 -18.47
CA ALA A 201 16.09 -7.84 -17.75
C ALA A 201 16.95 -7.42 -16.55
N SER A 202 17.58 -6.24 -16.62
CA SER A 202 18.35 -5.67 -15.51
C SER A 202 17.50 -5.34 -14.27
N GLU A 203 16.23 -4.99 -14.46
CA GLU A 203 15.32 -4.67 -13.35
C GLU A 203 14.99 -5.93 -12.53
N LEU A 204 14.90 -7.09 -13.17
CA LEU A 204 14.70 -8.37 -12.48
C LEU A 204 15.85 -8.69 -11.52
N VAL A 205 17.09 -8.40 -11.94
CA VAL A 205 18.26 -8.53 -11.06
C VAL A 205 18.19 -7.54 -9.90
N GLN A 206 17.76 -6.30 -10.15
CA GLN A 206 17.58 -5.29 -9.10
C GLN A 206 16.50 -5.69 -8.10
N ILE A 207 15.38 -6.24 -8.55
CA ILE A 207 14.31 -6.77 -7.69
C ILE A 207 14.84 -7.89 -6.80
N SER A 208 15.61 -8.82 -7.38
CA SER A 208 16.23 -9.90 -6.60
C SER A 208 17.18 -9.37 -5.55
N GLN A 209 18.03 -8.41 -5.90
CA GLN A 209 19.00 -7.79 -4.98
C GLN A 209 18.31 -6.99 -3.88
N ALA A 210 17.28 -6.21 -4.20
CA ALA A 210 16.54 -5.38 -3.24
C ALA A 210 15.70 -6.22 -2.25
N SER A 211 15.22 -7.39 -2.68
CA SER A 211 14.46 -8.29 -1.81
C SER A 211 15.36 -9.07 -0.84
N GLY A 212 16.60 -9.38 -1.23
CA GLY A 212 17.52 -10.21 -0.46
C GLY A 212 17.05 -11.66 -0.30
N MET A 213 16.09 -12.11 -1.12
CA MET A 213 15.48 -13.43 -1.01
C MET A 213 16.06 -14.40 -2.03
N GLU A 214 16.56 -15.55 -1.57
CA GLU A 214 17.03 -16.62 -2.42
C GLU A 214 15.91 -17.20 -3.30
N SER A 215 14.69 -17.35 -2.75
CA SER A 215 13.54 -17.86 -3.52
C SER A 215 13.15 -16.97 -4.69
N VAL A 216 13.25 -15.64 -4.54
CA VAL A 216 13.05 -14.67 -5.63
C VAL A 216 14.12 -14.87 -6.69
N ALA A 217 15.39 -15.04 -6.28
CA ALA A 217 16.49 -15.24 -7.20
C ALA A 217 16.33 -16.52 -8.04
N ILE A 218 15.96 -17.62 -7.37
CA ILE A 218 15.68 -18.92 -7.99
C ILE A 218 14.49 -18.84 -8.95
N ASN A 219 13.40 -18.19 -8.55
CA ASN A 219 12.19 -18.13 -9.39
C ASN A 219 12.40 -17.27 -10.63
N ILE A 220 13.10 -16.14 -10.48
CA ILE A 220 13.51 -15.31 -11.63
C ILE A 220 14.46 -16.11 -12.52
N SER A 221 15.52 -16.72 -11.99
CA SER A 221 16.48 -17.47 -12.80
C SER A 221 15.82 -18.61 -13.59
N ARG A 222 14.92 -19.37 -12.97
CA ARG A 222 14.11 -20.41 -13.64
C ARG A 222 13.25 -19.86 -14.78
N ALA A 223 12.64 -18.69 -14.59
CA ALA A 223 11.81 -18.08 -15.62
C ALA A 223 12.64 -17.56 -16.82
N LEU A 224 13.94 -17.33 -16.61
CA LEU A 224 14.90 -16.84 -17.60
C LEU A 224 15.63 -17.96 -18.36
N SER A 225 15.56 -19.22 -17.93
CA SER A 225 16.33 -20.33 -18.51
C SER A 225 16.13 -20.47 -20.03
N ASP A 226 14.89 -20.35 -20.50
CA ASP A 226 14.57 -20.43 -21.93
C ASP A 226 15.06 -19.22 -22.75
N LEU A 227 15.48 -18.15 -22.08
CA LEU A 227 15.88 -16.88 -22.69
C LEU A 227 17.40 -16.69 -22.72
N ILE A 228 18.19 -17.65 -22.22
CA ILE A 228 19.66 -17.58 -22.23
C ILE A 228 20.22 -17.28 -23.62
N PRO A 229 19.82 -17.96 -24.72
CA PRO A 229 20.37 -17.67 -26.05
C PRO A 229 20.17 -16.21 -26.46
N LYS A 230 18.97 -15.67 -26.20
CA LYS A 230 18.65 -14.26 -26.47
C LYS A 230 19.48 -13.31 -25.62
N LEU A 231 19.68 -13.63 -24.33
CA LEU A 231 20.50 -12.81 -23.43
C LEU A 231 21.98 -12.79 -23.84
N VAL A 232 22.48 -13.88 -24.43
CA VAL A 232 23.83 -13.94 -25.02
C VAL A 232 23.93 -13.06 -26.26
N GLU A 233 22.95 -13.13 -27.17
CA GLU A 233 22.89 -12.27 -28.37
C GLU A 233 22.85 -10.78 -28.00
N GLU A 234 22.09 -10.42 -26.96
CA GLU A 234 21.98 -9.05 -26.45
C GLU A 234 23.18 -8.59 -25.59
N GLY A 235 24.12 -9.49 -25.28
CA GLY A 235 25.28 -9.17 -24.43
C GLY A 235 24.91 -8.82 -22.99
N ASN A 236 23.83 -9.37 -22.46
CA ASN A 236 23.31 -9.08 -21.11
C ASN A 236 24.10 -9.82 -20.00
N THR A 237 25.40 -9.53 -19.88
CA THR A 237 26.35 -10.22 -18.99
C THR A 237 25.92 -10.24 -17.52
N ARG A 238 25.34 -9.13 -17.02
CA ARG A 238 24.83 -9.04 -15.64
C ARG A 238 23.73 -10.07 -15.35
N VAL A 239 22.85 -10.30 -16.33
CA VAL A 239 21.72 -11.23 -16.18
C VAL A 239 22.20 -12.67 -16.34
N LEU A 240 23.13 -12.92 -17.28
CA LEU A 240 23.76 -14.23 -17.45
C LEU A 240 24.50 -14.67 -16.19
N ARG A 241 25.32 -13.79 -15.59
CA ARG A 241 25.98 -14.08 -14.30
C ARG A 241 24.97 -14.37 -13.20
N PHE A 242 23.90 -13.57 -13.13
CA PHE A 242 22.83 -13.79 -12.17
C PHE A 242 22.18 -15.19 -12.30
N ILE A 243 21.94 -15.65 -13.54
CA ILE A 243 21.42 -17.01 -13.78
C ILE A 243 22.44 -18.07 -13.34
N ALA A 244 23.73 -17.90 -13.71
CA ALA A 244 24.79 -18.82 -13.33
C ALA A 244 24.92 -18.98 -11.79
N ASP A 245 24.78 -17.88 -11.05
CA ASP A 245 24.89 -17.91 -9.60
C ASP A 245 23.67 -18.58 -8.93
N ASN A 246 22.45 -18.30 -9.43
CA ASN A 246 21.21 -18.55 -8.69
C ASN A 246 20.33 -19.68 -9.26
N HIS A 247 20.61 -20.22 -10.44
CA HIS A 247 19.78 -21.29 -11.01
C HIS A 247 20.01 -22.63 -10.30
N PRO A 248 18.98 -23.41 -9.90
CA PRO A 248 19.22 -24.65 -9.15
C PRO A 248 19.89 -25.77 -9.97
N GLU A 249 19.69 -25.78 -11.29
CA GLU A 249 20.23 -26.82 -12.18
C GLU A 249 21.61 -26.47 -12.74
N ALA A 250 22.59 -27.37 -12.55
CA ALA A 250 23.99 -27.18 -12.96
C ALA A 250 24.18 -27.00 -14.47
N ALA A 251 23.38 -27.70 -15.29
CA ALA A 251 23.45 -27.59 -16.75
C ALA A 251 23.11 -26.16 -17.24
N ILE A 252 22.09 -25.55 -16.65
CA ILE A 252 21.67 -24.18 -16.98
C ILE A 252 22.68 -23.17 -16.45
N LYS A 253 23.27 -23.41 -15.26
CA LYS A 253 24.37 -22.59 -14.76
C LYS A 253 25.53 -22.54 -15.74
N GLN A 254 25.97 -23.71 -16.22
CA GLN A 254 27.06 -23.83 -17.17
C GLN A 254 26.74 -23.12 -18.50
N ALA A 255 25.53 -23.31 -19.05
CA ALA A 255 25.11 -22.62 -20.27
C ALA A 255 25.13 -21.09 -20.13
N ALA A 256 24.75 -20.57 -18.96
CA ALA A 256 24.81 -19.14 -18.67
C ALA A 256 26.26 -18.64 -18.52
N SER A 257 27.14 -19.42 -17.89
CA SER A 257 28.58 -19.12 -17.76
C SER A 257 29.32 -19.13 -19.09
N GLU A 258 29.01 -20.08 -19.99
CA GLU A 258 29.60 -20.15 -21.33
C GLU A 258 29.23 -18.93 -22.20
N GLY A 259 28.10 -18.30 -21.90
CA GLY A 259 27.67 -17.03 -22.52
C GLY A 259 28.39 -15.80 -21.99
N LEU A 260 29.20 -15.91 -20.93
CA LEU A 260 29.98 -14.80 -20.38
C LEU A 260 31.32 -14.65 -21.13
N PRO A 261 31.81 -13.42 -21.36
CA PRO A 261 33.13 -13.21 -21.93
C PRO A 261 34.22 -13.80 -21.01
N PRO A 262 35.35 -14.30 -21.56
CA PRO A 262 36.35 -15.11 -20.85
C PRO A 262 37.06 -14.41 -19.68
N GLU A 263 36.94 -13.07 -19.56
CA GLU A 263 37.46 -12.31 -18.43
C GLU A 263 36.50 -12.27 -17.23
N GLN A 264 35.29 -12.83 -17.38
CA GLN A 264 34.14 -12.63 -16.48
C GLN A 264 33.36 -13.91 -16.18
N ALA A 265 33.79 -15.05 -16.73
CA ALA A 265 33.23 -16.39 -16.57
C ALA A 265 33.64 -17.07 -15.25
#